data_AF-A0A7C3LLN4-F1
#
_entry.id   AF-A0A7C3LLN4-F1
#
_cell.length_a   1.000
_cell.length_b   1.000
_cell.length_c   1.000
_cell.angle_alpha   90.00
_cell.angle_beta   90.00
_cell.angle_gamma   90.00
#
_symmetry.space_group_name_H-M   'P 1'
#
loop_
_entity.id
_entity.type
_entity.pdbx_description
1 polymer ?
#
loop_
_entity_poly.entity_id
_entity_poly.type
_entity_poly.pdbx_seq_one_letter_code
_entity_poly.pdbx_strand_id
1 'polypeptide(L)'
;MKRFAPACLICIILTACNMPQPITEAATEIPAPTESPMPDTPVPAEDTAPALPLVDQMLAECPTAEQIAAIDADLSISFESDPTASQGLACTAAEDSKDVTHFQRRIYNILRVMQELKFDQPLPWTDKQLFDWFTGAIDGIRFRNDIDYSACCDPAGIINIQTNNLVATSMDRWIEPAADNGLVHIMILFVHEARHNEGYGHTCADGNDSTLDEMGAWGVEYYTEIWLADHVAGDLFANSSFDYAESMRSEAQRILETRFCQ
;
A
#
# COMPACT_ATOMS: atom_id res chain seq x y z
N MET A 1 -28.91 -17.37 -30.18
CA MET A 1 -28.09 -17.75 -31.37
C MET A 1 -27.29 -16.52 -31.74
N LYS A 2 -25.96 -16.45 -31.77
CA LYS A 2 -24.93 -17.41 -32.22
C LYS A 2 -23.70 -17.30 -31.32
N ARG A 3 -23.06 -18.45 -31.13
CA ARG A 3 -21.77 -18.67 -30.47
C ARG A 3 -20.64 -18.32 -31.44
N PHE A 4 -19.51 -17.84 -30.96
CA PHE A 4 -18.20 -18.12 -31.56
C PHE A 4 -17.11 -18.11 -30.48
N ALA A 5 -16.62 -19.31 -30.16
CA ALA A 5 -15.22 -19.59 -29.83
C ALA A 5 -14.66 -20.40 -31.02
N PRO A 6 -13.36 -20.29 -31.34
CA PRO A 6 -12.41 -21.38 -31.02
C PRO A 6 -11.03 -20.83 -30.57
N ALA A 7 -10.36 -21.38 -29.56
CA ALA A 7 -9.56 -22.62 -29.50
C ALA A 7 -8.19 -22.58 -30.23
N CYS A 8 -7.10 -22.65 -29.45
CA CYS A 8 -5.78 -23.26 -29.73
C CYS A 8 -4.98 -23.20 -28.40
N LEU A 9 -4.77 -24.26 -27.62
CA LEU A 9 -4.10 -25.55 -27.86
C LEU A 9 -2.63 -25.41 -28.32
N ILE A 10 -1.71 -25.21 -27.37
CA ILE A 10 -0.36 -25.77 -27.46
C ILE A 10 0.00 -26.43 -26.14
N CYS A 11 0.35 -27.69 -26.28
CA CYS A 11 0.83 -28.65 -25.30
C CYS A 11 2.37 -28.60 -25.32
N ILE A 12 3.03 -28.44 -24.17
CA ILE A 12 4.45 -28.83 -24.02
C ILE A 12 4.56 -29.72 -22.78
N ILE A 13 4.84 -30.99 -23.06
CA ILE A 13 5.32 -32.02 -22.15
C ILE A 13 6.85 -31.92 -22.12
N LEU A 14 7.45 -31.79 -20.94
CA LEU A 14 8.83 -32.20 -20.62
C LEU A 14 8.81 -32.66 -19.16
N THR A 15 8.57 -33.94 -18.90
CA THR A 15 9.58 -35.00 -18.71
C THR A 15 10.50 -34.74 -17.52
N ALA A 16 10.21 -35.45 -16.43
CA ALA A 16 11.06 -35.61 -15.27
C ALA A 16 12.37 -36.34 -15.63
N CYS A 17 13.50 -35.78 -15.23
CA CYS A 17 14.77 -36.50 -15.16
C CYS A 17 15.08 -36.83 -13.69
N ASN A 18 15.03 -38.12 -13.43
CA ASN A 18 15.46 -38.80 -12.21
C ASN A 18 16.99 -38.63 -12.06
N MET A 19 17.44 -37.86 -11.07
CA MET A 19 18.87 -37.71 -10.76
C MET A 19 19.30 -38.77 -9.73
N PRO A 20 20.34 -39.57 -10.00
CA PRO A 20 20.89 -40.52 -9.03
C PRO A 20 21.61 -39.80 -7.88
N GLN A 21 21.44 -40.31 -6.67
CA GLN A 21 22.13 -39.83 -5.47
C GLN A 21 23.65 -40.10 -5.55
N PRO A 22 24.50 -39.12 -5.21
CA PRO A 22 25.92 -39.35 -5.00
C PRO A 22 26.17 -40.09 -3.68
N ILE A 23 27.19 -40.94 -3.75
CA ILE A 23 27.62 -41.93 -2.77
C ILE A 23 28.42 -41.22 -1.68
N THR A 24 28.12 -41.51 -0.42
CA THR A 24 28.84 -41.02 0.76
C THR A 24 30.21 -41.71 0.84
N GLU A 25 31.29 -40.97 0.60
CA GLU A 25 32.67 -41.44 0.80
C GLU A 25 33.22 -40.81 2.09
N ALA A 26 33.68 -41.67 3.01
CA ALA A 26 34.20 -41.26 4.31
C ALA A 26 35.60 -40.65 4.14
N ALA A 27 35.70 -39.33 4.33
CA ALA A 27 36.99 -38.63 4.37
C ALA A 27 37.73 -38.94 5.67
N THR A 28 39.00 -39.33 5.53
CA THR A 28 39.93 -39.58 6.63
C THR A 28 40.49 -38.23 7.11
N GLU A 29 40.39 -37.95 8.41
CA GLU A 29 40.99 -36.77 9.05
C GLU A 29 42.52 -36.78 8.92
N ILE A 30 43.07 -35.73 8.32
CA ILE A 30 44.49 -35.37 8.37
C ILE A 30 44.61 -34.19 9.35
N PRO A 31 45.49 -34.25 10.37
CA PRO A 31 45.66 -33.15 11.31
C PRO A 31 46.30 -31.92 10.62
N ALA A 32 45.67 -30.77 10.82
CA ALA A 32 46.08 -29.49 10.25
C ALA A 32 47.39 -28.97 10.87
N PRO A 33 48.27 -28.34 10.07
CA PRO A 33 49.44 -27.63 10.58
C PRO A 33 49.01 -26.34 11.31
N THR A 34 49.66 -26.07 12.43
CA THR A 34 49.46 -24.87 13.26
C THR A 34 50.02 -23.65 12.53
N GLU A 35 49.17 -22.85 11.88
CA GLU A 35 49.55 -21.56 11.31
C GLU A 35 49.62 -20.47 12.39
N SER A 36 50.70 -19.68 12.32
CA SER A 36 50.89 -18.47 13.13
C SER A 36 49.90 -17.37 12.69
N PRO A 37 49.43 -16.51 13.62
CA PRO A 37 48.47 -15.46 13.30
C PRO A 37 49.11 -14.43 12.36
N MET A 38 48.57 -14.32 11.15
CA MET A 38 48.84 -13.21 10.26
C MET A 38 48.19 -11.93 10.79
N PRO A 39 48.78 -10.75 10.54
CA PRO A 39 48.18 -9.47 10.91
C PRO A 39 46.84 -9.27 10.18
N ASP A 40 45.81 -8.90 10.96
CA ASP A 40 44.46 -8.65 10.48
C ASP A 40 44.47 -7.68 9.30
N THR A 41 44.09 -8.19 8.13
CA THR A 41 43.80 -7.36 6.97
C THR A 41 42.47 -6.64 7.26
N PRO A 42 42.37 -5.31 7.10
CA PRO A 42 41.11 -4.60 7.35
C PRO A 42 40.05 -5.18 6.42
N VAL A 43 38.99 -5.74 7.00
CA VAL A 43 37.80 -6.17 6.27
C VAL A 43 37.21 -4.94 5.60
N PRO A 44 37.02 -4.92 4.27
CA PRO A 44 36.34 -3.83 3.59
C PRO A 44 34.99 -3.59 4.24
N ALA A 45 34.68 -2.34 4.60
CA ALA A 45 33.40 -1.97 5.17
C ALA A 45 32.28 -2.51 4.26
N GLU A 46 31.38 -3.31 4.84
CA GLU A 46 30.19 -3.79 4.15
C GLU A 46 29.45 -2.58 3.57
N ASP A 47 29.34 -2.58 2.24
CA ASP A 47 28.55 -1.64 1.46
C ASP A 47 27.09 -1.81 1.90
N THR A 48 26.71 -1.06 2.93
CA THR A 48 25.41 -1.18 3.57
C THR A 48 24.40 -0.58 2.60
N ALA A 49 23.54 -1.42 2.01
CA ALA A 49 22.48 -0.94 1.15
C ALA A 49 21.75 0.23 1.83
N PRO A 50 21.43 1.31 1.10
CA PRO A 50 20.80 2.48 1.70
C PRO A 50 19.52 2.06 2.44
N ALA A 51 19.37 2.53 3.68
CA ALA A 51 18.18 2.25 4.48
C ALA A 51 16.93 2.75 3.74
N LEU A 52 15.87 1.95 3.75
CA LEU A 52 14.58 2.34 3.17
C LEU A 52 14.01 3.57 3.90
N PRO A 53 13.19 4.41 3.24
CA PRO A 53 12.39 5.42 3.92
C PRO A 53 11.58 4.83 5.06
N LEU A 54 11.32 5.61 6.12
CA LEU A 54 10.55 5.12 7.27
C LEU A 54 9.16 4.62 6.86
N VAL A 55 8.49 5.31 5.92
CA VAL A 55 7.21 4.85 5.38
C VAL A 55 7.30 3.44 4.76
N ASP A 56 8.33 3.17 3.96
CA ASP A 56 8.52 1.86 3.31
C ASP A 56 8.88 0.78 4.35
N GLN A 57 9.58 1.15 5.43
CA GLN A 57 9.83 0.24 6.57
C GLN A 57 8.52 -0.13 7.27
N MET A 58 7.68 0.86 7.61
CA MET A 58 6.39 0.62 8.23
C MET A 58 5.47 -0.27 7.38
N LEU A 59 5.48 -0.09 6.06
CA LEU A 59 4.70 -0.91 5.13
C LEU A 59 5.20 -2.35 5.05
N ALA A 60 6.51 -2.58 5.20
CA ALA A 60 7.13 -3.90 5.15
C ALA A 60 6.92 -4.71 6.44
N GLU A 61 6.72 -4.05 7.58
CA GLU A 61 6.51 -4.69 8.88
C GLU A 61 5.18 -5.44 8.98
N CYS A 62 5.13 -6.44 9.86
CA CYS A 62 3.87 -7.01 10.31
C CYS A 62 3.28 -6.12 11.42
N PRO A 63 2.06 -5.57 11.24
CA PRO A 63 1.43 -4.81 12.31
C PRO A 63 1.12 -5.73 13.49
N THR A 64 1.42 -5.27 14.69
CA THR A 64 1.12 -6.02 15.92
C THR A 64 -0.39 -6.22 16.08
N ALA A 65 -0.79 -7.23 16.85
CA ALA A 65 -2.20 -7.46 17.15
C ALA A 65 -2.87 -6.25 17.82
N GLU A 66 -2.13 -5.48 18.63
CA GLU A 66 -2.59 -4.25 19.26
C GLU A 66 -2.80 -3.12 18.26
N GLN A 67 -1.86 -2.92 17.32
CA GLN A 67 -2.01 -1.92 16.25
C GLN A 67 -3.22 -2.23 15.35
N ILE A 68 -3.42 -3.50 14.99
CA ILE A 68 -4.61 -3.91 14.24
C ILE A 68 -5.87 -3.66 15.06
N ALA A 69 -5.88 -4.03 16.34
CA ALA A 69 -7.03 -3.82 17.22
C ALA A 69 -7.38 -2.34 17.44
N ALA A 70 -6.38 -1.45 17.46
CA ALA A 70 -6.61 -0.02 17.54
C ALA A 70 -7.34 0.51 16.29
N ILE A 71 -6.93 0.07 15.10
CA ILE A 71 -7.62 0.42 13.85
C ILE A 71 -9.05 -0.17 13.83
N ASP A 72 -9.20 -1.44 14.23
CA ASP A 72 -10.51 -2.11 14.28
C ASP A 72 -11.47 -1.48 15.30
N ALA A 73 -10.95 -0.73 16.28
CA ALA A 73 -11.76 0.00 17.25
C ALA A 73 -12.37 1.27 16.67
N ASP A 74 -11.68 1.89 15.69
CA ASP A 74 -12.10 3.12 15.03
C ASP A 74 -12.86 2.86 13.72
N LEU A 75 -12.61 1.72 13.05
CA LEU A 75 -13.17 1.38 11.74
C LEU A 75 -13.65 -0.06 11.67
N SER A 76 -14.85 -0.28 11.09
CA SER A 76 -15.30 -1.61 10.69
C SER A 76 -14.70 -2.00 9.33
N ILE A 77 -13.67 -2.85 9.33
CA ILE A 77 -13.01 -3.31 8.11
C ILE A 77 -13.45 -4.73 7.74
N SER A 78 -13.97 -4.94 6.53
CA SER A 78 -14.29 -6.27 6.01
C SER A 78 -13.56 -6.59 4.71
N PHE A 79 -13.05 -7.82 4.63
CA PHE A 79 -12.38 -8.36 3.45
C PHE A 79 -13.26 -9.43 2.81
N GLU A 80 -14.29 -9.01 2.07
CA GLU A 80 -15.19 -9.93 1.35
C GLU A 80 -14.53 -10.52 0.10
N SER A 81 -13.52 -9.81 -0.43
CA SER A 81 -12.61 -10.29 -1.45
C SER A 81 -11.16 -10.01 -1.07
N ASP A 82 -10.32 -11.01 -1.23
CA ASP A 82 -8.87 -10.92 -1.04
C ASP A 82 -8.15 -11.66 -2.18
N PRO A 83 -7.67 -10.92 -3.20
CA PRO A 83 -6.96 -11.52 -4.34
C PRO A 83 -5.63 -12.21 -3.98
N THR A 84 -5.10 -11.97 -2.78
CA THR A 84 -3.83 -12.52 -2.31
C THR A 84 -3.99 -13.73 -1.39
N ALA A 85 -5.22 -14.12 -1.04
CA ALA A 85 -5.48 -15.22 -0.10
C ALA A 85 -4.80 -16.54 -0.51
N SER A 86 -4.66 -16.82 -1.80
CA SER A 86 -3.97 -18.02 -2.31
C SER A 86 -2.45 -18.01 -2.11
N GLN A 87 -1.86 -16.86 -1.76
CA GLN A 87 -0.43 -16.71 -1.47
C GLN A 87 -0.09 -17.09 -0.03
N GLY A 88 -1.10 -17.27 0.83
CA GLY A 88 -0.92 -17.59 2.25
C GLY A 88 -0.92 -16.36 3.15
N LEU A 89 -0.52 -16.57 4.41
CA LEU A 89 -0.41 -15.51 5.41
C LEU A 89 0.90 -14.75 5.22
N ALA A 90 0.83 -13.42 5.25
CA ALA A 90 1.99 -12.54 5.27
C ALA A 90 2.50 -12.29 6.68
N CYS A 91 1.59 -12.32 7.66
CA CYS A 91 1.89 -12.17 9.08
C CYS A 91 1.07 -13.18 9.88
N THR A 92 1.63 -13.63 11.00
CA THR A 92 1.01 -14.70 11.80
C THR A 92 0.87 -14.30 13.26
N ALA A 93 -0.09 -14.92 13.96
CA ALA A 93 -0.26 -14.76 15.39
C ALA A 93 0.93 -15.27 16.22
N ALA A 94 1.77 -16.14 15.64
CA ALA A 94 3.01 -16.60 16.27
C ALA A 94 4.10 -15.51 16.32
N GLU A 95 3.94 -14.43 15.55
CA GLU A 95 4.87 -13.30 15.43
C GLU A 95 4.25 -12.02 16.01
N ASP A 96 3.42 -12.15 17.05
CA ASP A 96 2.74 -11.04 17.75
C ASP A 96 1.81 -10.17 16.88
N SER A 97 1.42 -10.66 15.70
CA SER A 97 0.43 -10.07 14.79
C SER A 97 -0.94 -10.76 14.91
N LYS A 98 -1.89 -10.43 14.03
CA LYS A 98 -2.98 -11.35 13.65
C LYS A 98 -2.56 -12.18 12.43
N ASP A 99 -3.23 -13.31 12.20
CA ASP A 99 -3.13 -14.06 10.95
C ASP A 99 -3.76 -13.23 9.82
N VAL A 100 -2.93 -12.60 9.01
CA VAL A 100 -3.38 -11.74 7.90
C VAL A 100 -2.66 -12.09 6.60
N THR A 101 -3.36 -11.93 5.49
CA THR A 101 -2.80 -12.10 4.13
C THR A 101 -1.93 -10.90 3.74
N HIS A 102 -1.28 -10.98 2.57
CA HIS A 102 -0.52 -9.85 2.01
C HIS A 102 -1.40 -8.62 1.77
N PHE A 103 -2.61 -8.81 1.24
CA PHE A 103 -3.55 -7.73 1.00
C PHE A 103 -3.97 -7.06 2.31
N GLN A 104 -4.40 -7.86 3.30
CA GLN A 104 -4.82 -7.36 4.60
C GLN A 104 -3.68 -6.61 5.31
N ARG A 105 -2.46 -7.16 5.31
CA ARG A 105 -1.26 -6.49 5.86
C ARG A 105 -1.07 -5.10 5.25
N ARG A 106 -1.14 -4.99 3.92
CA ARG A 106 -0.96 -3.71 3.21
C ARG A 106 -2.03 -2.70 3.60
N ILE A 107 -3.30 -3.12 3.69
CA ILE A 107 -4.39 -2.24 4.12
C ILE A 107 -4.18 -1.74 5.55
N TYR A 108 -3.87 -2.62 6.50
CA TYR A 108 -3.61 -2.18 7.88
C TYR A 108 -2.39 -1.27 7.98
N ASN A 109 -1.32 -1.55 7.25
CA ASN A 109 -0.14 -0.69 7.26
C ASN A 109 -0.39 0.67 6.58
N ILE A 110 -1.23 0.75 5.54
CA ILE A 110 -1.68 2.05 4.98
C ILE A 110 -2.36 2.87 6.08
N LEU A 111 -3.27 2.27 6.84
CA LEU A 111 -3.99 2.96 7.92
C LEU A 111 -3.05 3.35 9.08
N ARG A 112 -2.05 2.52 9.42
CA ARG A 112 -0.99 2.88 10.36
C ARG A 112 -0.16 4.07 9.88
N VAL A 113 0.22 4.09 8.60
CA VAL A 113 0.92 5.25 8.02
C VAL A 113 0.04 6.49 8.13
N MET A 114 -1.25 6.39 7.85
CA MET A 114 -2.20 7.50 8.00
C MET A 114 -2.32 7.99 9.46
N GLN A 115 -2.28 7.09 10.45
CA GLN A 115 -2.23 7.44 11.88
C GLN A 115 -0.97 8.24 12.27
N GLU A 116 0.18 7.80 11.77
CA GLU A 116 1.49 8.43 12.03
C GLU A 116 1.68 9.73 11.24
N LEU A 117 0.97 9.91 10.13
CA LEU A 117 1.08 11.09 9.28
C LEU A 117 0.64 12.34 10.04
N LYS A 118 1.60 13.23 10.31
CA LYS A 118 1.36 14.55 10.88
C LYS A 118 1.67 15.62 9.84
N PHE A 119 0.81 16.62 9.80
CA PHE A 119 0.99 17.78 8.94
C PHE A 119 1.33 19.00 9.79
N ASP A 120 2.25 19.84 9.30
CA ASP A 120 2.64 21.08 9.98
C ASP A 120 1.73 22.27 9.66
N GLN A 121 0.79 22.08 8.73
CA GLN A 121 -0.29 23.00 8.40
C GLN A 121 -1.65 22.29 8.53
N PRO A 122 -2.72 23.01 8.92
CA PRO A 122 -4.06 22.45 8.98
C PRO A 122 -4.54 22.01 7.59
N LEU A 123 -5.33 20.94 7.51
CA LEU A 123 -5.95 20.52 6.25
C LEU A 123 -6.99 21.56 5.80
N PRO A 124 -7.11 21.88 4.50
CA PRO A 124 -8.02 22.94 4.04
C PRO A 124 -9.51 22.70 4.33
N TRP A 125 -9.92 21.45 4.52
CA TRP A 125 -11.32 21.06 4.71
C TRP A 125 -11.69 20.68 6.16
N THR A 126 -10.72 20.59 7.07
CA THR A 126 -10.95 20.13 8.44
C THR A 126 -9.91 20.69 9.42
N ASP A 127 -10.28 20.81 10.70
CA ASP A 127 -9.38 21.22 11.79
C ASP A 127 -8.65 20.04 12.46
N LYS A 128 -8.87 18.82 11.97
CA LYS A 128 -8.29 17.57 12.49
C LYS A 128 -7.05 17.14 11.71
N GLN A 129 -6.26 16.25 12.31
CA GLN A 129 -5.28 15.47 11.54
C GLN A 129 -6.00 14.48 10.61
N LEU A 130 -5.30 14.01 9.58
CA LEU A 130 -5.89 13.21 8.49
C LEU A 130 -6.64 11.96 8.99
N PHE A 131 -6.00 11.15 9.85
CA PHE A 131 -6.64 9.94 10.37
C PHE A 131 -7.84 10.23 11.29
N ASP A 132 -7.73 11.25 12.14
CA ASP A 132 -8.81 11.66 13.04
C ASP A 132 -10.02 12.21 12.28
N TRP A 133 -9.77 12.92 11.17
CA TRP A 133 -10.83 13.32 10.25
C TRP A 133 -11.44 12.10 9.55
N PHE A 134 -10.60 11.24 8.99
CA PHE A 134 -11.04 10.08 8.22
C PHE A 134 -11.94 9.15 9.02
N THR A 135 -11.52 8.77 10.23
CA THR A 135 -12.32 7.93 11.15
C THR A 135 -13.55 8.63 11.72
N GLY A 136 -13.59 9.97 11.68
CA GLY A 136 -14.80 10.75 11.97
C GLY A 136 -15.73 10.90 10.77
N ALA A 137 -15.22 10.73 9.55
CA ALA A 137 -15.94 10.91 8.30
C ALA A 137 -16.60 9.60 7.82
N ILE A 138 -16.13 8.42 8.24
CA ILE A 138 -16.69 7.12 7.87
C ILE A 138 -16.74 6.17 9.07
N ASP A 139 -17.55 5.12 8.97
CA ASP A 139 -17.65 4.05 9.96
C ASP A 139 -16.80 2.82 9.57
N GLY A 140 -16.42 2.66 8.30
CA GLY A 140 -15.72 1.45 7.85
C GLY A 140 -15.45 1.33 6.36
N ILE A 141 -14.79 0.22 6.01
CA ILE A 141 -14.31 -0.08 4.65
C ILE A 141 -14.63 -1.54 4.31
N ARG A 142 -15.23 -1.78 3.15
CA ARG A 142 -15.49 -3.12 2.61
C ARG A 142 -14.69 -3.35 1.34
N PHE A 143 -13.86 -4.37 1.31
CA PHE A 143 -13.11 -4.77 0.12
C PHE A 143 -13.86 -5.88 -0.62
N ARG A 144 -14.25 -5.61 -1.87
CA ARG A 144 -15.22 -6.39 -2.65
C ARG A 144 -14.76 -6.58 -4.09
N ASN A 145 -15.18 -7.67 -4.74
CA ASN A 145 -14.91 -7.90 -6.18
C ASN A 145 -16.18 -7.94 -7.04
N ASP A 146 -17.35 -7.75 -6.45
CA ASP A 146 -18.66 -7.74 -7.12
C ASP A 146 -19.11 -6.33 -7.55
N ILE A 147 -18.20 -5.35 -7.47
CA ILE A 147 -18.41 -3.95 -7.87
C ILE A 147 -17.38 -3.56 -8.94
N ASP A 148 -17.81 -2.70 -9.86
CA ASP A 148 -16.98 -2.26 -10.99
C ASP A 148 -16.02 -1.11 -10.62
N TYR A 149 -16.38 -0.31 -9.63
CA TYR A 149 -15.62 0.85 -9.17
C TYR A 149 -15.71 0.98 -7.64
N SER A 150 -14.67 1.53 -7.03
CA SER A 150 -14.71 1.96 -5.63
C SER A 150 -15.67 3.14 -5.48
N ALA A 151 -16.44 3.15 -4.40
CA ALA A 151 -17.41 4.20 -4.14
C ALA A 151 -17.81 4.24 -2.66
N CYS A 152 -18.15 5.43 -2.21
CA CYS A 152 -18.86 5.70 -0.97
C CYS A 152 -20.34 6.08 -1.24
N CYS A 153 -21.28 5.83 -0.33
CA CYS A 153 -21.25 4.87 0.77
C CYS A 153 -22.61 4.18 0.78
N ASP A 154 -22.64 2.90 0.40
CA ASP A 154 -23.82 2.04 0.48
C ASP A 154 -23.43 0.70 1.13
N PRO A 155 -23.76 0.47 2.42
CA PRO A 155 -24.57 1.33 3.30
C PRO A 155 -23.84 2.63 3.72
N ALA A 156 -24.61 3.60 4.26
CA ALA A 156 -24.08 4.87 4.75
C ALA A 156 -22.92 4.67 5.74
N GLY A 157 -21.89 5.53 5.66
CA GLY A 157 -20.69 5.42 6.48
C GLY A 157 -19.69 4.36 6.02
N ILE A 158 -20.03 3.50 5.05
CA ILE A 158 -19.15 2.41 4.62
C ILE A 158 -18.65 2.63 3.19
N ILE A 159 -17.34 2.83 3.05
CA ILE A 159 -16.70 2.88 1.73
C ILE A 159 -16.62 1.45 1.17
N ASN A 160 -16.97 1.27 -0.11
CA ASN A 160 -16.77 0.02 -0.82
C ASN A 160 -15.58 0.16 -1.78
N ILE A 161 -14.58 -0.69 -1.63
CA ILE A 161 -13.35 -0.67 -2.42
C ILE A 161 -13.32 -1.91 -3.30
N GLN A 162 -13.23 -1.71 -4.61
CA GLN A 162 -13.10 -2.81 -5.56
C GLN A 162 -11.68 -3.43 -5.48
N THR A 163 -11.57 -4.75 -5.64
CA THR A 163 -10.28 -5.48 -5.52
C THR A 163 -9.77 -6.10 -6.82
N ASN A 164 -10.42 -5.88 -7.96
CA ASN A 164 -10.10 -6.55 -9.23
C ASN A 164 -8.76 -6.12 -9.84
N ASN A 165 -8.32 -4.89 -9.58
CA ASN A 165 -7.08 -4.31 -10.10
C ASN A 165 -6.46 -3.28 -9.14
N LEU A 166 -6.64 -3.49 -7.83
CA LEU A 166 -6.17 -2.57 -6.81
C LEU A 166 -4.65 -2.71 -6.62
N VAL A 167 -3.92 -1.59 -6.46
CA VAL A 167 -2.44 -1.64 -6.33
C VAL A 167 -1.97 -2.41 -5.10
N ALA A 168 -2.77 -2.43 -4.03
CA ALA A 168 -2.51 -3.23 -2.84
C ALA A 168 -2.54 -4.75 -3.08
N THR A 169 -2.94 -5.23 -4.26
CA THR A 169 -2.85 -6.65 -4.62
C THR A 169 -1.43 -7.08 -4.98
N SER A 170 -0.56 -6.16 -5.41
CA SER A 170 0.75 -6.50 -5.98
C SER A 170 1.90 -5.59 -5.56
N MET A 171 1.64 -4.42 -4.97
CA MET A 171 2.68 -3.47 -4.55
C MET A 171 2.87 -3.47 -3.04
N ASP A 172 4.11 -3.24 -2.60
CA ASP A 172 4.49 -3.20 -1.18
C ASP A 172 5.15 -1.87 -0.76
N ARG A 173 5.31 -0.93 -1.70
CA ARG A 173 5.96 0.37 -1.47
C ARG A 173 4.95 1.51 -1.39
N TRP A 174 5.33 2.58 -0.71
CA TRP A 174 4.54 3.81 -0.65
C TRP A 174 4.30 4.38 -2.05
N ILE A 175 5.40 4.54 -2.79
CA ILE A 175 5.43 4.76 -4.25
C ILE A 175 6.53 3.85 -4.82
N GLU A 176 6.20 3.12 -5.86
CA GLU A 176 7.12 2.30 -6.65
C GLU A 176 7.78 3.18 -7.72
N PRO A 177 9.10 3.46 -7.66
CA PRO A 177 9.78 4.36 -8.58
C PRO A 177 9.66 3.98 -10.06
N ALA A 178 9.47 2.69 -10.35
CA ALA A 178 9.34 2.20 -11.73
C ALA A 178 7.93 2.40 -12.32
N ALA A 179 6.92 2.66 -11.48
CA ALA A 179 5.51 2.70 -11.88
C ALA A 179 4.82 4.02 -11.58
N ASP A 180 5.46 4.92 -10.81
CA ASP A 180 4.86 6.16 -10.27
C ASP A 180 3.49 5.91 -9.64
N ASN A 181 3.40 4.78 -8.95
CA ASN A 181 2.18 4.27 -8.34
C ASN A 181 2.55 3.48 -7.07
N GLY A 182 1.64 3.31 -6.13
CA GLY A 182 1.93 2.61 -4.89
C GLY A 182 0.82 2.73 -3.86
N LEU A 183 1.10 2.24 -2.66
CA LEU A 183 0.12 2.16 -1.58
C LEU A 183 -0.44 3.52 -1.14
N VAL A 184 0.26 4.63 -1.40
CA VAL A 184 -0.27 5.99 -1.17
C VAL A 184 -1.58 6.25 -1.91
N HIS A 185 -1.75 5.72 -3.12
CA HIS A 185 -2.94 5.94 -3.94
C HIS A 185 -4.19 5.26 -3.35
N ILE A 186 -4.00 4.25 -2.50
CA ILE A 186 -5.11 3.64 -1.76
C ILE A 186 -5.52 4.51 -0.59
N MET A 187 -4.55 5.10 0.13
CA MET A 187 -4.86 6.07 1.18
C MET A 187 -5.60 7.30 0.60
N ILE A 188 -5.11 7.82 -0.52
CA ILE A 188 -5.71 8.96 -1.22
C ILE A 188 -7.14 8.62 -1.69
N LEU A 189 -7.35 7.42 -2.25
CA LEU A 189 -8.70 6.94 -2.57
C LEU A 189 -9.61 6.86 -1.33
N PHE A 190 -9.11 6.41 -0.18
CA PHE A 190 -9.91 6.40 1.05
C PHE A 190 -10.34 7.80 1.46
N VAL A 191 -9.45 8.78 1.34
CA VAL A 191 -9.73 10.19 1.64
C VAL A 191 -10.76 10.76 0.66
N HIS A 192 -10.63 10.47 -0.63
CA HIS A 192 -11.62 10.83 -1.66
C HIS A 192 -13.01 10.28 -1.31
N GLU A 193 -13.10 8.97 -1.05
CA GLU A 193 -14.38 8.32 -0.79
C GLU A 193 -14.98 8.76 0.54
N ALA A 194 -14.17 9.00 1.57
CA ALA A 194 -14.64 9.55 2.84
C ALA A 194 -15.31 10.92 2.66
N ARG A 195 -14.82 11.74 1.72
CA ARG A 195 -15.40 13.05 1.44
C ARG A 195 -16.82 12.97 0.88
N HIS A 196 -17.11 11.96 0.06
CA HIS A 196 -18.48 11.70 -0.41
C HIS A 196 -19.44 11.43 0.77
N ASN A 197 -18.98 10.79 1.85
CA ASN A 197 -19.83 10.50 3.02
C ASN A 197 -20.25 11.78 3.78
N GLU A 198 -19.45 12.84 3.73
CA GLU A 198 -19.78 14.14 4.32
C GLU A 198 -20.81 14.93 3.50
N GLY A 199 -21.32 14.37 2.40
CA GLY A 199 -22.31 14.97 1.51
C GLY A 199 -21.71 15.84 0.41
N TYR A 200 -20.39 15.80 0.22
CA TYR A 200 -19.68 16.54 -0.82
C TYR A 200 -19.41 15.63 -2.02
N GLY A 201 -20.37 15.59 -2.94
CA GLY A 201 -20.26 14.84 -4.19
C GLY A 201 -19.63 15.63 -5.34
N HIS A 202 -19.45 14.95 -6.47
CA HIS A 202 -19.08 15.56 -7.74
C HIS A 202 -20.20 16.46 -8.27
N THR A 203 -19.90 17.73 -8.51
CA THR A 203 -20.88 18.75 -8.92
C THR A 203 -20.87 19.04 -10.42
N CYS A 204 -19.89 18.51 -11.16
CA CYS A 204 -19.73 18.62 -12.60
C CYS A 204 -20.14 17.30 -13.31
N ALA A 205 -20.24 17.33 -14.64
CA ALA A 205 -20.48 16.13 -15.43
C ALA A 205 -19.33 15.11 -15.29
N ASP A 206 -19.59 13.86 -15.68
CA ASP A 206 -18.59 12.78 -15.74
C ASP A 206 -17.90 12.43 -14.41
N GLY A 207 -18.50 12.82 -13.28
CA GLY A 207 -17.94 12.56 -11.96
C GLY A 207 -16.78 13.49 -11.60
N ASN A 208 -16.78 14.72 -12.10
CA ASN A 208 -15.81 15.75 -11.77
C ASN A 208 -16.35 16.74 -10.71
N ASP A 209 -15.46 17.49 -10.08
CA ASP A 209 -15.82 18.64 -9.26
C ASP A 209 -15.95 19.89 -10.17
N SER A 210 -16.76 20.88 -9.79
CA SER A 210 -16.90 22.09 -10.62
C SER A 210 -15.70 23.02 -10.45
N THR A 211 -15.20 23.17 -9.23
CA THR A 211 -14.08 24.05 -8.91
C THR A 211 -13.24 23.45 -7.79
N LEU A 212 -11.99 23.89 -7.66
CA LEU A 212 -11.16 23.51 -6.53
C LEU A 212 -11.79 24.00 -5.21
N ASP A 213 -12.25 25.26 -5.16
CA ASP A 213 -12.75 25.93 -3.94
C ASP A 213 -13.95 25.25 -3.27
N GLU A 214 -14.71 24.41 -3.97
CA GLU A 214 -15.87 23.73 -3.39
C GLU A 214 -15.50 22.59 -2.43
N MET A 215 -14.21 22.20 -2.39
CA MET A 215 -13.71 21.10 -1.57
C MET A 215 -14.55 19.83 -1.75
N GLY A 216 -14.89 19.48 -3.00
CA GLY A 216 -15.46 18.18 -3.34
C GLY A 216 -14.44 17.06 -3.17
N ALA A 217 -14.80 15.84 -3.58
CA ALA A 217 -13.93 14.69 -3.39
C ALA A 217 -12.59 14.82 -4.15
N TRP A 218 -12.59 15.39 -5.37
CA TRP A 218 -11.35 15.68 -6.10
C TRP A 218 -10.59 16.86 -5.49
N GLY A 219 -11.29 17.87 -4.96
CA GLY A 219 -10.66 18.97 -4.24
C GLY A 219 -9.87 18.49 -3.00
N VAL A 220 -10.47 17.59 -2.22
CA VAL A 220 -9.82 16.98 -1.05
C VAL A 220 -8.67 16.04 -1.46
N GLU A 221 -8.82 15.29 -2.55
CA GLU A 221 -7.74 14.48 -3.13
C GLU A 221 -6.52 15.34 -3.51
N TYR A 222 -6.75 16.39 -4.29
CA TYR A 222 -5.73 17.37 -4.69
C TYR A 222 -4.96 17.91 -3.48
N TYR A 223 -5.68 18.38 -2.46
CA TYR A 223 -5.02 18.96 -1.30
C TYR A 223 -4.33 17.92 -0.43
N THR A 224 -4.80 16.67 -0.40
CA THR A 224 -4.08 15.57 0.26
C THR A 224 -2.70 15.36 -0.37
N GLU A 225 -2.62 15.37 -1.70
CA GLU A 225 -1.36 15.24 -2.42
C GLU A 225 -0.43 16.43 -2.19
N ILE A 226 -0.94 17.66 -2.23
CA ILE A 226 -0.15 18.85 -1.89
C ILE A 226 0.37 18.78 -0.45
N TRP A 227 -0.47 18.34 0.50
CA TRP A 227 -0.05 18.22 1.90
C TRP A 227 1.00 17.13 2.10
N LEU A 228 0.89 16.01 1.38
CA LEU A 228 1.92 14.97 1.36
C LEU A 228 3.24 15.47 0.77
N ALA A 229 3.19 16.37 -0.21
CA ALA A 229 4.40 16.94 -0.81
C ALA A 229 5.09 17.98 0.06
N ASP A 230 4.32 18.86 0.69
CA ASP A 230 4.83 20.15 1.21
C ASP A 230 4.68 20.32 2.72
N HIS A 231 3.84 19.53 3.38
CA HIS A 231 3.41 19.79 4.76
C HIS A 231 3.61 18.62 5.71
N VAL A 232 4.27 17.54 5.28
CA VAL A 232 4.55 16.41 6.17
C VAL A 232 5.58 16.82 7.21
N ALA A 233 5.20 16.69 8.48
CA ALA A 233 6.09 16.93 9.60
C ALA A 233 6.92 15.67 9.91
N GLY A 234 8.20 15.87 10.29
CA GLY A 234 9.10 14.81 10.72
C GLY A 234 9.76 14.04 9.58
N ASP A 235 10.22 12.83 9.88
CA ASP A 235 11.16 12.08 9.02
C ASP A 235 10.48 10.92 8.25
N LEU A 236 9.15 10.89 8.15
CA LEU A 236 8.40 9.79 7.55
C LEU A 236 8.86 9.45 6.11
N PHE A 237 9.16 10.50 5.33
CA PHE A 237 9.66 10.40 3.96
C PHE A 237 11.17 10.70 3.84
N ALA A 238 11.86 10.92 4.97
CA ALA A 238 13.28 11.18 4.96
C ALA A 238 14.08 9.95 4.49
N ASN A 239 15.31 10.20 4.03
CA ASN A 239 16.24 9.18 3.52
C ASN A 239 15.76 8.40 2.28
N SER A 240 14.74 8.91 1.59
CA SER A 240 14.35 8.38 0.29
C SER A 240 15.30 8.80 -0.82
N SER A 241 15.68 7.85 -1.66
CA SER A 241 16.31 8.13 -2.96
C SER A 241 15.29 8.52 -4.03
N PHE A 242 14.01 8.35 -3.75
CA PHE A 242 12.89 8.75 -4.60
C PHE A 242 12.28 10.06 -4.09
N ASP A 243 12.06 11.02 -4.99
CA ASP A 243 11.43 12.29 -4.66
C ASP A 243 9.91 12.14 -4.55
N TYR A 244 9.46 11.73 -3.36
CA TYR A 244 8.03 11.61 -3.06
C TYR A 244 7.29 12.94 -3.24
N ALA A 245 7.93 14.06 -2.94
CA ALA A 245 7.28 15.36 -3.02
C ALA A 245 7.05 15.79 -4.47
N GLU A 246 8.01 15.56 -5.37
CA GLU A 246 7.83 15.79 -6.81
C GLU A 246 6.71 14.92 -7.39
N SER A 247 6.68 13.62 -7.06
CA SER A 247 5.62 12.70 -7.50
C SER A 247 4.24 13.17 -7.05
N MET A 248 4.07 13.54 -5.77
CA MET A 248 2.78 14.04 -5.26
C MET A 248 2.37 15.40 -5.88
N ARG A 249 3.31 16.33 -6.13
CA ARG A 249 2.97 17.58 -6.85
C ARG A 249 2.57 17.32 -8.30
N SER A 250 3.19 16.34 -8.96
CA SER A 250 2.85 15.95 -10.33
C SER A 250 1.44 15.36 -10.41
N GLU A 251 1.07 14.49 -9.48
CA GLU A 251 -0.30 13.95 -9.40
C GLU A 251 -1.32 15.04 -9.09
N ALA A 252 -1.01 15.97 -8.18
CA ALA A 252 -1.92 17.06 -7.85
C ALA A 252 -2.18 17.94 -9.08
N GLN A 253 -1.15 18.21 -9.88
CA GLN A 253 -1.30 18.92 -11.14
C GLN A 253 -2.18 18.15 -12.13
N ARG A 254 -2.01 16.81 -12.22
CA ARG A 254 -2.86 15.95 -13.07
C ARG A 254 -4.33 15.99 -12.63
N ILE A 255 -4.61 15.98 -11.32
CA ILE A 255 -5.98 16.14 -10.80
C ILE A 255 -6.55 17.48 -11.24
N LEU A 256 -5.80 18.57 -11.06
CA LEU A 256 -6.24 19.91 -11.44
C LEU A 256 -6.61 20.02 -12.94
N GLU A 257 -5.86 19.34 -13.81
CA GLU A 257 -6.07 19.35 -15.25
C GLU A 257 -7.24 18.48 -15.73
N THR A 258 -7.58 17.41 -14.99
CA THR A 258 -8.46 16.34 -15.48
C THR A 258 -9.75 16.14 -14.69
N ARG A 259 -9.82 16.64 -13.45
CA ARG A 259 -10.90 16.33 -12.51
C ARG A 259 -11.80 17.50 -12.15
N PHE A 260 -11.57 18.65 -12.79
CA PHE A 260 -12.41 19.83 -12.65
C PHE A 260 -13.04 20.22 -13.97
N CYS A 261 -14.22 20.82 -13.91
CA CYS A 261 -14.85 21.51 -15.04
C CYS A 261 -13.89 22.59 -15.61
N GLN A 262 -13.65 22.55 -16.91
CA GLN A 262 -12.91 23.59 -17.66
C GLN A 262 -13.85 24.68 -18.20
#